data_AF-A0A920QQ06-F1
#
_entry.id   AF-A0A920QQ06-F1
#
_cell.length_a   1.000
_cell.length_b   1.000
_cell.length_c   1.000
_cell.angle_alpha   90.00
_cell.angle_beta   90.00
_cell.angle_gamma   90.00
#
_symmetry.space_group_name_H-M   'P 1'
#
loop_
_entity.id
_entity.type
_entity.pdbx_description
1 polymer ?
#
loop_
_entity_poly.entity_id
_entity_poly.type
_entity_poly.pdbx_seq_one_letter_code
_entity_poly.pdbx_strand_id
1 'polypeptide(L)' 'MLQVQLFYQNRVLLEAQENLFAFPGIGMSVLEMSHRSKTVIDIMEEAESDIRTLASIPDNYSILFLKVAHHYNFL' A
#
# COMPACT_ATOMS: atom_id res chain seq x y z
N MET A 1 26.79 17.13 8.97
CA MET A 1 25.85 17.61 7.96
C MET A 1 25.78 16.75 6.68
N LEU A 2 26.64 15.73 6.48
CA LEU A 2 26.59 14.86 5.29
C LEU A 2 25.90 13.48 5.47
N GLN A 3 25.40 13.16 6.67
CA GLN A 3 24.78 11.85 6.94
C GLN A 3 23.24 11.83 6.91
N VAL A 4 22.58 12.99 6.79
CA VAL A 4 21.11 13.05 6.76
C VAL A 4 20.53 12.79 5.36
N GLN A 5 21.32 12.97 4.30
CA GLN A 5 20.85 12.84 2.92
C GLN A 5 20.64 11.38 2.46
N LEU A 6 21.31 10.42 3.11
CA LEU A 6 21.27 9.00 2.71
C LEU A 6 19.97 8.28 3.08
N PHE A 7 19.19 8.82 4.03
CA PHE A 7 17.86 8.29 4.37
C PHE A 7 16.75 8.75 3.41
N TYR A 8 17.00 9.74 2.55
CA TYR A 8 15.98 10.41 1.75
C TYR A 8 15.72 9.76 0.37
N GLN A 9 16.38 8.65 0.04
CA GLN A 9 16.28 7.98 -1.27
C GLN A 9 15.55 6.64 -1.19
N ASN A 10 14.52 6.55 -0.34
CA ASN A 10 13.65 5.38 -0.36
C ASN A 10 12.70 5.52 -1.56
N ARG A 11 12.93 4.71 -2.59
CA ARG A 11 12.15 4.68 -3.85
C ARG A 11 10.64 4.59 -3.60
N VAL A 12 10.21 3.81 -2.60
CA VAL A 12 8.78 3.65 -2.25
C VAL A 12 8.21 4.94 -1.67
N LEU A 13 8.95 5.62 -0.78
CA LEU A 13 8.50 6.88 -0.20
C LEU A 13 8.46 8.02 -1.23
N LEU A 14 9.40 8.02 -2.18
CA LEU A 14 9.40 9.01 -3.28
C LEU A 14 8.19 8.82 -4.19
N GLU A 15 7.91 7.58 -4.61
CA GLU A 15 6.73 7.28 -5.43
C GLU A 15 5.42 7.59 -4.70
N ALA A 16 5.33 7.22 -3.40
CA ALA A 16 4.18 7.56 -2.59
C ALA A 16 3.99 9.08 -2.44
N GLN A 17 5.08 9.84 -2.31
CA GLN A 17 5.04 11.31 -2.26
C GLN A 17 4.56 11.91 -3.58
N GLU A 18 5.10 11.45 -4.70
CA GLU A 18 4.73 11.91 -6.05
C GLU A 18 3.23 11.69 -6.34
N ASN A 19 2.69 10.55 -5.90
CA ASN A 19 1.31 10.15 -6.15
C ASN A 19 0.33 10.54 -5.03
N LEU A 20 0.79 11.17 -3.94
CA LEU A 20 -0.03 11.41 -2.75
C LEU A 20 -1.25 12.27 -3.02
N PHE A 21 -1.10 13.34 -3.80
CA PHE A 21 -2.16 14.32 -4.05
C PHE A 21 -3.10 13.92 -5.19
N ALA A 22 -2.57 13.24 -6.20
CA ALA A 22 -3.34 12.78 -7.34
C ALA A 22 -2.75 11.48 -7.84
N PHE A 23 -3.50 10.40 -7.66
CA PHE A 23 -3.12 9.12 -8.24
C PHE A 23 -3.17 9.21 -9.78
N PRO A 24 -2.19 8.64 -10.50
CA PRO A 24 -2.10 8.76 -11.96
C PRO A 24 -3.41 8.43 -12.67
N GLY A 25 -3.92 9.38 -13.45
CA GLY A 25 -5.14 9.21 -14.27
C GLY A 25 -6.47 9.29 -13.51
N ILE A 26 -6.49 9.47 -12.19
CA ILE A 26 -7.71 9.49 -11.37
C ILE A 26 -8.06 10.89 -10.84
N GLY A 27 -7.05 11.74 -10.63
CA GLY A 27 -7.25 13.15 -10.25
C GLY A 27 -7.61 13.39 -8.78
N MET A 28 -7.49 12.39 -7.91
CA MET A 28 -7.66 12.49 -6.46
C MET A 28 -6.68 11.56 -5.74
N SER A 29 -6.48 11.78 -4.44
CA SER A 29 -5.61 10.93 -3.62
C SER A 29 -6.21 9.54 -3.46
N VAL A 30 -5.36 8.50 -3.40
CA VAL A 30 -5.79 7.14 -3.02
C VAL A 30 -6.46 7.11 -1.64
N LEU A 31 -6.11 8.05 -0.75
CA LEU A 31 -6.69 8.18 0.59
C LEU A 31 -8.15 8.67 0.57
N GLU A 32 -8.59 9.25 -0.55
CA GLU A 32 -9.94 9.81 -0.73
C GLU A 32 -10.85 8.85 -1.52
N MET A 33 -10.27 7.80 -2.13
CA MET A 33 -11.00 6.88 -2.97
C MET A 33 -11.88 5.93 -2.16
N SER A 34 -13.04 5.58 -2.72
CA SER A 34 -13.83 4.48 -2.19
C SER A 34 -13.03 3.18 -2.26
N HIS A 35 -13.00 2.43 -1.17
CA HIS A 35 -12.42 1.08 -1.12
C HIS A 35 -13.07 0.09 -2.10
N ARG A 36 -14.25 0.43 -2.65
CA ARG A 36 -14.96 -0.37 -3.67
C ARG A 36 -14.81 0.17 -5.08
N SER A 37 -14.03 1.24 -5.26
CA SER A 37 -13.76 1.76 -6.60
C SER A 37 -12.91 0.75 -7.39
N LYS A 38 -13.07 0.75 -8.71
CA LYS A 38 -12.26 -0.10 -9.59
C LYS A 38 -10.77 0.10 -9.35
N THR A 39 -10.32 1.36 -9.24
CA THR A 39 -8.91 1.68 -8.97
C THR A 39 -8.38 1.03 -7.71
N VAL A 40 -9.11 1.10 -6.58
CA VAL A 40 -8.65 0.48 -5.33
C VAL A 40 -8.69 -1.04 -5.41
N ILE A 41 -9.68 -1.62 -6.09
CA ILE A 41 -9.73 -3.07 -6.34
C ILE A 41 -8.51 -3.51 -7.15
N ASP A 42 -8.19 -2.81 -8.24
CA ASP A 42 -7.05 -3.13 -9.10
C ASP A 42 -5.72 -3.06 -8.31
N ILE A 43 -5.53 -2.04 -7.45
CA ILE A 43 -4.36 -1.93 -6.56
C ILE A 43 -4.28 -3.12 -5.58
N MET A 44 -5.41 -3.54 -5.01
CA MET A 44 -5.46 -4.63 -4.05
C MET A 44 -5.18 -5.99 -4.72
N GLU A 45 -5.67 -6.20 -5.94
CA GLU A 45 -5.43 -7.39 -6.74
C GLU A 45 -3.94 -7.49 -7.15
N GLU A 46 -3.33 -6.38 -7.55
CA GLU A 46 -1.89 -6.31 -7.84
C GLU A 46 -1.07 -6.64 -6.59
N ALA A 47 -1.37 -6.01 -5.46
CA ALA A 47 -0.68 -6.30 -4.20
C ALA A 47 -0.83 -7.76 -3.75
N GLU A 48 -2.01 -8.38 -3.92
CA GLU A 48 -2.20 -9.81 -3.66
C GLU A 48 -1.32 -10.68 -4.57
N SER A 49 -1.30 -10.37 -5.87
CA SER A 49 -0.52 -11.12 -6.87
C SER A 49 0.98 -11.04 -6.58
N ASP A 50 1.47 -9.86 -6.22
CA ASP A 50 2.87 -9.65 -5.85
C ASP A 50 3.26 -10.44 -4.60
N ILE A 51 2.45 -10.39 -3.54
CA ILE A 51 2.67 -11.18 -2.32
C ILE A 51 2.70 -12.67 -2.64
N ARG A 52 1.71 -13.13 -3.42
CA ARG A 52 1.59 -14.54 -3.82
C ARG A 52 2.84 -15.00 -4.57
N THR A 53 3.32 -14.20 -5.51
CA THR A 53 4.52 -14.48 -6.31
C THR A 53 5.79 -14.49 -5.45
N LEU A 54 6.01 -13.43 -4.66
CA LEU A 54 7.22 -13.27 -3.85
C LEU A 54 7.35 -14.34 -2.76
N ALA A 55 6.24 -14.72 -2.13
CA ALA A 55 6.21 -15.71 -1.07
C ALA A 55 5.90 -17.14 -1.58
N SER A 56 5.72 -17.32 -2.90
CA SER A 56 5.37 -18.62 -3.51
C SER A 56 4.13 -19.27 -2.88
N ILE A 57 3.07 -18.49 -2.65
CA ILE A 57 1.84 -18.95 -2.00
C ILE A 57 0.97 -19.71 -3.03
N PRO A 58 0.60 -20.99 -2.79
CA PRO A 58 -0.24 -21.73 -3.71
C PRO A 58 -1.70 -21.23 -3.74
N ASP A 59 -2.42 -21.51 -4.84
CA ASP A 59 -3.78 -20.99 -5.09
C ASP A 59 -4.84 -21.49 -4.10
N ASN A 60 -4.56 -22.56 -3.34
CA ASN A 60 -5.46 -23.08 -2.32
C ASN A 60 -5.37 -22.33 -0.97
N TYR A 61 -4.64 -21.20 -0.92
CA TYR A 61 -4.59 -20.29 0.22
C TYR A 61 -5.17 -18.91 -0.13
N SER A 62 -5.94 -18.37 0.80
CA SER A 62 -6.46 -17.01 0.75
C SER A 62 -5.51 -16.03 1.44
N ILE A 63 -5.34 -14.84 0.85
CA ILE A 63 -4.61 -13.72 1.45
C ILE A 63 -5.64 -12.72 2.01
N LEU A 64 -5.42 -12.25 3.24
CA LEU A 64 -6.35 -11.35 3.94
C LEU A 64 -5.64 -10.06 4.33
N PHE A 65 -6.21 -8.92 3.92
CA PHE A 65 -5.79 -7.60 4.36
C PHE A 65 -6.61 -7.17 5.58
N LEU A 66 -6.00 -7.21 6.76
CA LEU A 66 -6.67 -6.90 8.02
C LEU A 66 -6.13 -5.60 8.61
N LYS A 67 -7.03 -4.71 9.03
CA LYS A 67 -6.66 -3.68 9.99
C LYS A 67 -6.41 -4.38 11.32
N VAL A 68 -5.21 -4.26 11.86
CA VAL A 68 -4.92 -4.77 13.21
C VAL A 68 -5.74 -3.95 14.22
N ALA A 69 -6.65 -4.59 14.93
CA ALA A 69 -7.37 -4.01 16.05
C ALA A 69 -6.57 -4.25 17.34
N HIS A 70 -5.52 -3.46 17.57
CA HIS A 70 -4.91 -3.41 18.90
C HIS A 70 -5.73 -2.46 19.78
N HIS A 71 -6.64 -3.02 20.57
CA HIS A 71 -7.23 -2.33 21.72
C HIS A 71 -6.43 -2.75 22.95
N TYR A 72 -5.41 -1.98 23.31
CA TYR A 72 -4.77 -2.15 24.61
C TYR A 72 -5.68 -1.51 25.67
N ASN A 73 -6.50 -2.33 26.34
CA ASN A 73 -7.07 -1.97 27.63
C ASN A 73 -5.95 -2.01 28.67
N PHE A 74 -5.18 -0.93 28.79
CA PHE A 74 -4.43 -0.67 30.02
C PHE A 74 -5.41 -0.09 31.05
N LEU A 75 -5.95 -0.98 31.87
CA LEU A 75 -6.37 -0.68 33.24
C LEU A 75 -5.35 -1.34 34.19
#